data_AF-K9KFW1-F1
#
_entry.id   AF-K9KFW1-F1
#
_cell.length_a   1.000
_cell.length_b   1.000
_cell.length_c   1.000
_cell.angle_alpha   90.00
_cell.angle_beta   90.00
_cell.angle_gamma   90.00
#
_symmetry.space_group_name_H-M   'P 1'
#
loop_
_entity.id
_entity.type
_entity.pdbx_description
1 polymer ?
#
loop_
_entity_poly.entity_id
_entity_poly.type
_entity_poly.pdbx_seq_one_letter_code
_entity_poly.pdbx_strand_id
1 'polypeptide(L)'
;KTFQLYSHNLIALFEQAKKPGLAAHIQTHRFPDRILPRKFALTTKIPDTKGCHKCCIVRNPYTGHKYLCGALQSGIVLLQWYEPMQKFMLIKHFDFPLPSPLKVFEMLVIPEQEYPMVCVAISKGTEPNQVVQFETINLNSAPSWFTEIGAGSQQLDSIHVTQLERDTVLVCLDKFVKIVNLQGKLKPSKKLASELSFDFRIESVVCLQDSVLAFWKHGMQGKSFKSDEVTQEISDETRVFRLLGSDRVVVLESRPTENPTAHSNLYILAGHENSY
;
A
#
# COMPACT_ATOMS: atom_id res chain seq x y z
N LYS A 1 -18.70 -15.21 6.58
CA LYS A 1 -18.59 -14.65 5.20
C LYS A 1 -17.14 -14.85 4.76
N THR A 2 -16.89 -15.41 3.58
CA THR A 2 -15.51 -15.53 3.06
C THR A 2 -15.06 -14.21 2.45
N PHE A 3 -13.88 -13.71 2.82
CA PHE A 3 -13.31 -12.49 2.25
C PHE A 3 -13.06 -12.63 0.75
N GLN A 4 -13.19 -11.54 -0.01
CA GLN A 4 -12.95 -11.54 -1.46
C GLN A 4 -12.78 -10.11 -1.98
N LEU A 5 -11.99 -9.95 -3.05
CA LEU A 5 -11.79 -8.65 -3.70
C LEU A 5 -12.94 -8.29 -4.66
N TYR A 6 -13.26 -7.00 -4.67
CA TYR A 6 -14.23 -6.38 -5.57
C TYR A 6 -13.59 -5.15 -6.23
N SER A 7 -13.96 -4.91 -7.48
CA SER A 7 -13.63 -3.70 -8.22
C SER A 7 -14.87 -2.82 -8.30
N HIS A 8 -14.71 -1.52 -8.04
CA HIS A 8 -15.79 -0.54 -8.00
C HIS A 8 -15.51 0.59 -9.00
N ASN A 9 -16.51 0.93 -9.83
CA ASN A 9 -16.46 2.11 -10.67
C ASN A 9 -16.94 3.33 -9.86
N LEU A 10 -16.00 4.04 -9.24
CA LEU A 10 -16.31 5.16 -8.33
C LEU A 10 -17.04 6.30 -9.03
N ILE A 11 -16.71 6.62 -10.29
CA ILE A 11 -17.37 7.69 -11.06
C ILE A 11 -18.84 7.34 -11.25
N ALA A 12 -19.13 6.13 -11.70
CA ALA A 12 -20.50 5.69 -11.94
C ALA A 12 -21.30 5.54 -10.63
N LEU A 13 -20.68 5.07 -9.55
CA LEU A 13 -21.30 5.03 -8.21
C LEU A 13 -21.63 6.43 -7.70
N PHE A 14 -20.74 7.39 -7.89
CA PHE A 14 -20.94 8.78 -7.50
C PHE A 14 -22.08 9.44 -8.30
N GLU A 15 -22.11 9.24 -9.62
CA GLU A 15 -23.21 9.74 -10.47
C GLU A 15 -24.55 9.07 -10.13
N GLN A 16 -24.55 7.81 -9.72
CA GLN A 16 -25.75 7.15 -9.21
C GLN A 16 -26.23 7.78 -7.89
N ALA A 17 -25.32 8.06 -6.96
CA ALA A 17 -25.65 8.68 -5.68
C ALA A 17 -26.21 10.10 -5.82
N LYS A 18 -25.81 10.82 -6.88
CA LYS A 18 -26.29 12.18 -7.19
C LYS A 18 -27.71 12.27 -7.74
N LYS A 19 -28.34 11.16 -8.17
CA LYS A 19 -29.70 11.16 -8.74
C LYS A 19 -30.72 10.78 -7.66
N PRO A 20 -31.34 11.75 -6.96
CA PRO A 20 -32.33 11.44 -5.93
C PRO A 20 -33.64 11.10 -6.64
N GLY A 21 -34.19 9.90 -6.41
CA GLY A 21 -35.58 9.59 -6.80
C GLY A 21 -35.84 8.25 -7.48
N LEU A 22 -34.86 7.60 -8.14
CA LEU A 22 -35.07 6.25 -8.72
C LEU A 22 -34.11 5.17 -8.19
N ALA A 23 -32.95 5.54 -7.66
CA ALA A 23 -31.91 4.56 -7.27
C ALA A 23 -31.88 4.21 -5.77
N ALA A 24 -32.55 4.99 -4.90
CA ALA A 24 -32.58 4.74 -3.46
C ALA A 24 -33.33 3.44 -3.07
N HIS A 25 -34.11 2.86 -3.99
CA HIS A 25 -34.83 1.59 -3.79
C HIS A 25 -34.21 0.38 -4.49
N ILE A 26 -33.15 0.54 -5.30
CA ILE A 26 -32.42 -0.63 -5.81
C ILE A 26 -31.39 -1.01 -4.76
N GLN A 27 -31.87 -1.69 -3.73
CA GLN A 27 -31.04 -2.54 -2.87
C GLN A 27 -30.28 -3.48 -3.81
N THR A 28 -28.99 -3.22 -4.04
CA THR A 28 -28.09 -4.07 -4.84
C THR A 28 -27.83 -5.45 -4.18
N HIS A 29 -28.65 -5.84 -3.21
CA HIS A 29 -28.66 -7.17 -2.62
C HIS A 29 -29.67 -8.15 -3.25
N ARG A 30 -30.49 -7.78 -4.25
CA ARG A 30 -31.49 -8.71 -4.81
C ARG A 30 -31.81 -8.58 -6.32
N PHE A 31 -30.88 -8.15 -7.16
CA PHE A 31 -31.00 -8.45 -8.59
C PHE A 31 -30.09 -9.64 -8.92
N PRO A 32 -30.62 -10.76 -9.46
CA PRO A 32 -29.77 -11.88 -9.86
C PRO A 32 -28.75 -11.37 -10.88
N ASP A 33 -27.47 -11.67 -10.67
CA ASP A 33 -26.31 -11.35 -11.54
C ASP A 33 -26.49 -11.72 -13.03
N ARG A 34 -27.62 -12.32 -13.41
CA ARG A 34 -27.94 -12.82 -14.74
C ARG A 34 -28.60 -11.80 -15.68
N ILE A 35 -29.17 -10.69 -15.20
CA ILE A 35 -30.04 -9.83 -16.04
C ILE A 35 -29.40 -8.48 -16.43
N LEU A 36 -28.43 -7.96 -15.67
CA LEU A 36 -27.63 -6.84 -16.15
C LEU A 36 -26.48 -7.36 -17.04
N PRO A 37 -26.28 -6.83 -18.25
CA PRO A 37 -25.05 -7.06 -18.99
C PRO A 37 -23.86 -6.64 -18.11
N ARG A 38 -22.88 -7.54 -17.92
CA ARG A 38 -21.70 -7.30 -17.06
C ARG A 38 -20.99 -5.97 -17.32
N LYS A 39 -21.13 -5.40 -18.53
CA LYS A 39 -20.61 -4.07 -18.91
C LYS A 39 -21.17 -2.91 -18.09
N PHE A 40 -22.30 -3.07 -17.38
CA PHE A 40 -22.91 -2.04 -16.54
C PHE A 40 -22.79 -2.31 -15.04
N ALA A 41 -22.08 -3.38 -14.64
CA ALA A 41 -21.88 -3.69 -13.23
C ALA A 41 -20.96 -2.64 -12.60
N LEU A 42 -21.52 -1.81 -11.72
CA LEU A 42 -20.78 -0.78 -10.99
C LEU A 42 -19.79 -1.36 -9.97
N THR A 43 -20.08 -2.57 -9.51
CA THR A 43 -19.24 -3.36 -8.62
C THR A 43 -19.13 -4.76 -9.18
N THR A 44 -17.91 -5.23 -9.37
CA THR A 44 -17.64 -6.55 -9.95
C THR A 44 -16.72 -7.33 -9.02
N LYS A 45 -17.12 -8.55 -8.70
CA LYS A 45 -16.30 -9.50 -7.96
C LYS A 45 -15.09 -9.91 -8.81
N ILE A 46 -13.88 -9.86 -8.23
CA ILE A 46 -12.67 -10.32 -8.91
C ILE A 46 -12.59 -11.85 -8.74
N PRO A 47 -12.60 -12.64 -9.83
CA PRO A 47 -12.43 -14.09 -9.75
C PRO A 47 -11.14 -14.49 -9.03
N ASP A 48 -11.07 -15.74 -8.54
CA ASP A 48 -9.83 -16.33 -7.98
C ASP A 48 -9.25 -15.65 -6.72
N THR A 49 -9.98 -14.69 -6.12
CA THR A 49 -9.55 -13.94 -4.93
C THR A 49 -10.35 -14.32 -3.67
N LYS A 50 -10.99 -15.49 -3.66
CA LYS A 50 -11.74 -15.96 -2.48
C LYS A 50 -10.76 -16.28 -1.35
N GLY A 51 -11.04 -15.76 -0.16
CA GLY A 51 -10.15 -15.85 1.00
C GLY A 51 -9.06 -14.79 1.03
N CYS A 52 -9.05 -13.84 0.08
CA CYS A 52 -8.06 -12.77 0.06
C CYS A 52 -8.23 -11.85 1.27
N HIS A 53 -7.18 -11.70 2.08
CA HIS A 53 -7.19 -10.90 3.31
C HIS A 53 -6.27 -9.67 3.27
N LYS A 54 -5.40 -9.57 2.26
CA LYS A 54 -4.59 -8.38 1.96
C LYS A 54 -4.31 -8.32 0.47
N CYS A 55 -4.20 -7.13 -0.12
CA CYS A 55 -3.87 -6.99 -1.54
C CYS A 55 -3.12 -5.69 -1.79
N CYS A 56 -2.35 -5.66 -2.87
CA CYS A 56 -1.68 -4.46 -3.36
C CYS A 56 -1.76 -4.38 -4.89
N ILE A 57 -1.66 -3.17 -5.43
CA ILE A 57 -1.69 -2.89 -6.87
C ILE A 57 -0.42 -2.14 -7.24
N VAL A 58 0.19 -2.49 -8.35
CA VAL A 58 1.34 -1.75 -8.89
C VAL A 58 1.20 -1.57 -10.38
N ARG A 59 1.68 -0.42 -10.89
CA ARG A 59 1.87 -0.22 -12.33
C ARG A 59 3.35 -0.36 -12.64
N ASN A 60 3.71 -1.30 -13.49
CA ASN A 60 5.07 -1.39 -14.02
C ASN A 60 5.32 -0.16 -14.91
N PRO A 61 6.24 0.75 -14.55
CA PRO A 61 6.47 1.97 -15.32
C PRO A 61 7.15 1.71 -16.67
N TYR A 62 7.78 0.54 -16.86
CA TYR A 62 8.51 0.18 -18.08
C TYR A 62 7.59 -0.39 -19.16
N THR A 63 6.62 -1.24 -18.76
CA THR A 63 5.68 -1.90 -19.69
C THR A 63 4.30 -1.25 -19.69
N GLY A 64 3.98 -0.44 -18.68
CA GLY A 64 2.65 0.11 -18.45
C GLY A 64 1.64 -0.89 -17.90
N HIS A 65 2.02 -2.17 -17.73
CA HIS A 65 1.16 -3.21 -17.17
C HIS A 65 0.77 -2.87 -15.73
N LYS A 66 -0.50 -3.12 -15.39
CA LYS A 66 -0.99 -2.96 -14.01
C LYS A 66 -1.24 -4.35 -13.44
N TYR A 67 -0.67 -4.61 -12.28
CA TYR A 67 -0.79 -5.87 -11.57
C TYR A 67 -1.55 -5.67 -10.27
N LEU A 68 -2.37 -6.65 -9.91
CA LEU A 68 -3.04 -6.78 -8.62
C LEU A 68 -2.55 -8.08 -8.00
N CYS A 69 -1.97 -8.01 -6.80
CA CYS A 69 -1.58 -9.18 -6.03
C CYS A 69 -2.52 -9.34 -4.83
N GLY A 70 -3.00 -10.55 -4.59
CA GLY A 70 -3.85 -10.89 -3.44
C GLY A 70 -3.21 -11.96 -2.57
N ALA A 71 -3.14 -11.70 -1.26
CA ALA A 71 -2.73 -12.65 -0.23
C ALA A 71 -3.92 -13.52 0.19
N LEU A 72 -3.83 -14.82 -0.08
CA LEU A 72 -4.77 -15.85 0.33
C LEU A 72 -4.23 -16.58 1.57
N GLN A 73 -5.05 -17.43 2.19
CA GLN A 73 -4.64 -18.20 3.37
C GLN A 73 -3.45 -19.14 3.11
N SER A 74 -3.33 -19.69 1.89
CA SER A 74 -2.32 -20.70 1.53
C SER A 74 -1.49 -20.29 0.31
N GLY A 75 -1.44 -19.01 -0.04
CA GLY A 75 -0.69 -18.56 -1.20
C GLY A 75 -1.01 -17.15 -1.63
N ILE A 76 -0.58 -16.81 -2.85
CA ILE A 76 -0.84 -15.53 -3.49
C ILE A 76 -1.39 -15.72 -4.90
N VAL A 77 -2.20 -14.77 -5.34
CA VAL A 77 -2.65 -14.67 -6.73
C VAL A 77 -2.12 -13.39 -7.35
N LEU A 78 -1.55 -13.50 -8.54
CA LEU A 78 -1.18 -12.37 -9.37
C LEU A 78 -2.16 -12.25 -10.52
N LEU A 79 -2.79 -11.09 -10.64
CA LEU A 79 -3.68 -10.74 -11.74
C LEU A 79 -3.12 -9.53 -12.50
N GLN A 80 -3.39 -9.45 -13.80
CA GLN A 80 -3.04 -8.30 -14.63
C GLN A 80 -4.29 -7.62 -15.17
N TRP A 81 -4.28 -6.29 -15.20
CA TRP A 81 -5.34 -5.51 -15.80
C TRP A 81 -5.38 -5.72 -17.32
N TYR A 82 -6.52 -6.15 -17.84
CA TYR A 82 -6.76 -6.31 -19.25
C TYR A 82 -7.71 -5.22 -19.76
N GLU A 83 -7.12 -4.20 -20.40
CA GLU A 83 -7.82 -2.99 -20.86
C GLU A 83 -9.07 -3.29 -21.72
N PRO A 84 -9.05 -4.20 -22.72
CA PRO A 84 -10.21 -4.45 -23.57
C PRO A 84 -11.45 -4.97 -22.82
N MET A 85 -11.26 -5.62 -21.67
CA MET A 85 -12.37 -6.10 -20.83
C MET A 85 -12.55 -5.31 -19.53
N GLN A 86 -11.70 -4.30 -19.29
CA GLN A 86 -11.68 -3.48 -18.08
C GLN A 86 -11.76 -4.31 -16.79
N LYS A 87 -10.92 -5.35 -16.68
CA LYS A 87 -10.87 -6.22 -15.49
C LYS A 87 -9.50 -6.82 -15.27
N PHE A 88 -9.25 -7.24 -14.04
CA PHE A 88 -8.09 -8.05 -13.69
C PHE A 88 -8.30 -9.51 -14.12
N MET A 89 -7.32 -10.07 -14.82
CA MET A 89 -7.27 -11.45 -15.29
C MET A 89 -6.17 -12.19 -14.54
N LEU A 90 -6.46 -13.41 -14.07
CA LEU A 90 -5.49 -14.24 -13.36
C LEU A 90 -4.30 -14.56 -14.28
N ILE A 91 -3.09 -14.36 -13.76
CA ILE A 91 -1.83 -14.70 -14.43
C ILE A 91 -1.20 -15.90 -13.75
N LYS A 92 -1.04 -15.84 -12.42
CA LYS A 92 -0.42 -16.91 -11.62
C LYS A 92 -1.15 -17.11 -10.30
N HIS A 93 -1.22 -18.36 -9.87
CA HIS A 93 -1.52 -18.78 -8.51
C HIS A 93 -0.26 -19.42 -7.94
N PHE A 94 0.17 -19.00 -6.76
CA PHE A 94 1.41 -19.47 -6.15
C PHE A 94 1.14 -19.91 -4.72
N ASP A 95 1.26 -21.20 -4.46
CA ASP A 95 1.05 -21.76 -3.13
C ASP A 95 2.25 -21.44 -2.24
N PHE A 96 2.00 -20.76 -1.13
CA PHE A 96 3.04 -20.30 -0.22
C PHE A 96 2.47 -20.05 1.18
N PRO A 97 3.10 -20.57 2.25
CA PRO A 97 2.69 -20.25 3.61
C PRO A 97 3.13 -18.82 3.96
N LEU A 98 2.22 -17.86 3.76
CA LEU A 98 2.50 -16.46 4.08
C LEU A 98 2.79 -16.27 5.58
N PRO A 99 3.67 -15.30 5.95
CA PRO A 99 3.90 -14.94 7.34
C PRO A 99 2.60 -14.58 8.06
N SER A 100 2.49 -14.99 9.32
CA SER A 100 1.35 -14.66 10.19
C SER A 100 1.87 -14.06 11.49
N PRO A 101 1.65 -12.75 11.76
CA PRO A 101 0.85 -11.80 10.98
C PRO A 101 1.55 -11.28 9.71
N LEU A 102 0.79 -11.05 8.62
CA LEU A 102 1.29 -10.49 7.36
C LEU A 102 1.39 -8.95 7.42
N LYS A 103 2.48 -8.45 8.02
CA LYS A 103 2.72 -7.02 8.22
C LYS A 103 3.04 -6.27 6.93
N VAL A 104 3.85 -6.85 6.04
CA VAL A 104 4.22 -6.26 4.74
C VAL A 104 3.61 -7.08 3.61
N PHE A 105 3.08 -6.43 2.59
CA PHE A 105 2.59 -7.11 1.38
C PHE A 105 2.60 -6.16 0.20
N GLU A 106 3.78 -5.96 -0.38
CA GLU A 106 4.04 -4.92 -1.38
C GLU A 106 4.71 -5.51 -2.62
N MET A 107 4.33 -5.04 -3.80
CA MET A 107 4.97 -5.46 -5.05
C MET A 107 6.12 -4.51 -5.40
N LEU A 108 7.31 -5.08 -5.59
CA LEU A 108 8.52 -4.38 -6.04
C LEU A 108 8.75 -4.68 -7.52
N VAL A 109 8.68 -3.66 -8.37
CA VAL A 109 8.94 -3.78 -9.79
C VAL A 109 10.45 -3.80 -10.03
N ILE A 110 10.93 -4.88 -10.64
CA ILE A 110 12.33 -5.06 -11.02
C ILE A 110 12.42 -4.90 -12.56
N PRO A 111 13.25 -3.99 -13.09
CA PRO A 111 13.25 -3.67 -14.53
C PRO A 111 13.48 -4.85 -15.45
N GLU A 112 14.30 -5.82 -15.03
CA GLU A 112 14.70 -6.98 -15.82
C GLU A 112 13.75 -8.18 -15.66
N GLN A 113 12.68 -8.04 -14.87
CA GLN A 113 11.73 -9.12 -14.58
C GLN A 113 10.38 -8.87 -15.25
N GLU A 114 9.71 -9.95 -15.66
CA GLU A 114 8.39 -9.90 -16.31
C GLU A 114 7.30 -9.45 -15.31
N TYR A 115 7.35 -10.02 -14.11
CA TYR A 115 6.43 -9.79 -13.00
C TYR A 115 7.14 -9.14 -11.81
N PRO A 116 6.44 -8.30 -11.03
CA PRO A 116 6.96 -7.77 -9.77
C PRO A 116 7.31 -8.90 -8.79
N MET A 117 8.29 -8.63 -7.93
CA MET A 117 8.56 -9.43 -6.74
C MET A 117 7.54 -9.06 -5.66
N VAL A 118 7.11 -10.01 -4.82
CA VAL A 118 6.17 -9.72 -3.73
C VAL A 118 6.90 -9.74 -2.40
N CYS A 119 7.13 -8.57 -1.80
CA CYS A 119 7.71 -8.43 -0.47
C CYS A 119 6.65 -8.74 0.60
N VAL A 120 6.92 -9.75 1.43
CA VAL A 120 6.02 -10.25 2.48
C VAL A 120 6.52 -9.96 3.89
N ALA A 121 7.80 -9.66 4.03
CA ALA A 121 8.44 -9.31 5.29
C ALA A 121 9.72 -8.49 5.06
N ILE A 122 10.16 -7.81 6.11
CA ILE A 122 11.44 -7.12 6.19
C ILE A 122 12.18 -7.69 7.39
N SER A 123 13.44 -8.07 7.20
CA SER A 123 14.33 -8.52 8.27
C SER A 123 15.60 -7.67 8.32
N LYS A 124 16.39 -7.87 9.38
CA LYS A 124 17.69 -7.22 9.52
C LYS A 124 18.62 -7.68 8.39
N GLY A 125 19.34 -6.74 7.78
CA GLY A 125 20.32 -7.06 6.74
C GLY A 125 21.40 -8.02 7.22
N THR A 126 21.84 -8.91 6.34
CA THR A 126 22.86 -9.93 6.59
C THR A 126 24.24 -9.50 6.10
N GLU A 127 24.29 -8.63 5.10
CA GLU A 127 25.52 -8.16 4.46
C GLU A 127 26.03 -6.82 5.04
N PRO A 128 27.34 -6.54 4.94
CA PRO A 128 27.88 -5.23 5.28
C PRO A 128 27.17 -4.10 4.50
N ASN A 129 26.76 -3.06 5.22
CA ASN A 129 26.01 -1.90 4.72
C ASN A 129 24.57 -2.19 4.24
N GLN A 130 24.08 -3.42 4.38
CA GLN A 130 22.67 -3.74 4.19
C GLN A 130 21.92 -3.45 5.49
N VAL A 131 21.05 -2.45 5.46
CA VAL A 131 20.29 -2.05 6.66
C VAL A 131 19.02 -2.88 6.84
N VAL A 132 18.49 -3.42 5.73
CA VAL A 132 17.30 -4.28 5.70
C VAL A 132 17.44 -5.37 4.66
N GLN A 133 16.77 -6.50 4.85
CA GLN A 133 16.59 -7.53 3.84
C GLN A 133 15.11 -7.62 3.47
N PHE A 134 14.81 -7.55 2.17
CA PHE A 134 13.46 -7.76 1.66
C PHE A 134 13.22 -9.26 1.49
N GLU A 135 12.30 -9.81 2.27
CA GLU A 135 11.85 -11.20 2.10
C GLU A 135 10.78 -11.20 1.00
N THR A 136 11.15 -11.71 -0.17
CA THR A 136 10.35 -11.59 -1.39
C THR A 136 10.02 -12.93 -2.02
N ILE A 137 8.81 -13.05 -2.55
CA ILE A 137 8.39 -14.17 -3.38
C ILE A 137 8.68 -13.81 -4.84
N ASN A 138 9.46 -14.66 -5.51
CA ASN A 138 9.74 -14.51 -6.94
C ASN A 138 8.65 -15.15 -7.80
N LEU A 139 7.86 -14.31 -8.48
CA LEU A 139 6.79 -14.76 -9.36
C LEU A 139 7.27 -15.12 -10.78
N ASN A 140 8.54 -14.90 -11.11
CA ASN A 140 9.10 -15.12 -12.45
C ASN A 140 9.66 -16.54 -12.64
N SER A 141 10.00 -17.23 -11.56
CA SER A 141 10.52 -18.60 -11.60
C SER A 141 9.40 -19.64 -11.40
N ALA A 142 9.64 -20.88 -11.85
CA ALA A 142 8.86 -22.04 -11.40
C ALA A 142 8.94 -22.15 -9.85
N PRO A 143 8.06 -22.90 -9.16
CA PRO A 143 8.00 -22.93 -7.69
C PRO A 143 9.26 -23.56 -7.06
N SER A 144 10.33 -22.78 -7.04
CA SER A 144 11.57 -23.03 -6.33
C SER A 144 11.43 -22.26 -5.03
N TRP A 145 10.95 -22.95 -3.98
CA TRP A 145 10.73 -22.44 -2.63
C TRP A 145 12.03 -22.08 -1.88
N PHE A 146 13.04 -21.59 -2.60
CA PHE A 146 14.37 -21.24 -2.09
C PHE A 146 14.68 -19.78 -2.40
N THR A 147 13.81 -18.87 -1.96
CA THR A 147 14.30 -17.57 -1.52
C THR A 147 14.44 -17.71 -0.01
N GLU A 148 15.57 -17.28 0.54
CA GLU A 148 15.98 -17.40 1.95
C GLU A 148 15.02 -16.68 2.91
N ILE A 149 13.76 -17.12 2.99
CA ILE A 149 12.83 -16.74 4.03
C ILE A 149 13.24 -17.58 5.23
N GLY A 150 14.39 -17.21 5.78
CA GLY A 150 15.11 -17.97 6.79
C GLY A 150 14.27 -18.03 8.06
N ALA A 151 13.92 -19.26 8.46
CA ALA A 151 13.54 -19.55 9.83
C ALA A 151 14.73 -19.22 10.76
N GLY A 152 14.91 -17.94 11.10
CA GLY A 152 16.06 -17.46 11.86
C GLY A 152 16.42 -15.98 11.63
N SER A 153 15.85 -15.30 10.62
CA SER A 153 16.04 -13.86 10.45
C SER A 153 15.24 -13.10 11.52
N GLN A 154 15.87 -12.11 12.18
CA GLN A 154 15.13 -11.22 13.08
C GLN A 154 14.24 -10.31 12.22
N GLN A 155 12.97 -10.69 12.08
CA GLN A 155 11.97 -9.89 11.38
C GLN A 155 11.84 -8.54 12.08
N LEU A 156 11.97 -7.47 11.30
CA LEU A 156 11.79 -6.12 11.80
C LEU A 156 10.31 -5.77 11.81
N ASP A 157 9.90 -4.96 12.77
CA ASP A 157 8.54 -4.43 12.84
C ASP A 157 8.36 -3.30 11.82
N SER A 158 8.33 -3.67 10.53
CA SER A 158 8.13 -2.73 9.44
C SER A 158 6.67 -2.29 9.39
N ILE A 159 6.50 -0.97 9.28
CA ILE A 159 5.21 -0.31 9.24
C ILE A 159 4.76 -0.12 7.79
N HIS A 160 5.69 0.27 6.91
CA HIS A 160 5.36 0.62 5.53
C HIS A 160 6.56 0.40 4.60
N VAL A 161 6.30 -0.08 3.38
CA VAL A 161 7.28 -0.24 2.31
C VAL A 161 6.65 0.31 1.04
N THR A 162 7.32 1.25 0.36
CA THR A 162 6.87 1.75 -0.93
C THR A 162 8.05 1.98 -1.85
N GLN A 163 7.96 1.46 -3.07
CA GLN A 163 8.93 1.75 -4.12
C GLN A 163 8.64 3.13 -4.72
N LEU A 164 9.60 4.04 -4.62
CA LEU A 164 9.49 5.42 -5.12
C LEU A 164 9.96 5.54 -6.58
N GLU A 165 11.06 4.85 -6.89
CA GLU A 165 11.69 4.88 -8.22
C GLU A 165 12.19 3.48 -8.61
N ARG A 166 12.93 3.39 -9.73
CA ARG A 166 13.51 2.15 -10.26
C ARG A 166 14.18 1.30 -9.17
N ASP A 167 15.12 1.90 -8.46
CA ASP A 167 15.94 1.23 -7.45
C ASP A 167 15.87 1.96 -6.11
N THR A 168 14.83 2.77 -5.87
CA THR A 168 14.67 3.55 -4.64
C THR A 168 13.42 3.07 -3.91
N VAL A 169 13.60 2.52 -2.71
CA VAL A 169 12.53 2.03 -1.85
C VAL A 169 12.56 2.77 -0.52
N LEU A 170 11.42 3.28 -0.10
CA LEU A 170 11.22 3.81 1.24
C LEU A 170 10.76 2.68 2.15
N VAL A 171 11.47 2.50 3.26
CA VAL A 171 11.13 1.53 4.31
C VAL A 171 10.95 2.29 5.62
N CYS A 172 9.77 2.16 6.21
CA CYS A 172 9.46 2.68 7.54
C CYS A 172 9.57 1.57 8.58
N LEU A 173 10.41 1.79 9.59
CA LEU A 173 10.73 0.88 10.68
C LEU A 173 10.63 1.63 12.01
N ASP A 174 9.67 1.29 12.85
CA ASP A 174 9.46 1.90 14.16
C ASP A 174 9.47 3.44 14.14
N LYS A 175 10.60 4.08 14.46
CA LYS A 175 10.79 5.54 14.47
C LYS A 175 11.59 6.09 13.29
N PHE A 176 11.93 5.25 12.31
CA PHE A 176 12.85 5.58 11.24
C PHE A 176 12.17 5.45 9.88
N VAL A 177 12.49 6.39 9.00
CA VAL A 177 12.24 6.29 7.56
C VAL A 177 13.58 6.16 6.87
N LYS A 178 13.80 5.05 6.16
CA LYS A 178 15.04 4.77 5.44
C LYS A 178 14.79 4.71 3.95
N ILE A 179 15.65 5.34 3.17
CA ILE A 179 15.68 5.26 1.71
C ILE A 179 16.79 4.29 1.31
N VAL A 180 16.37 3.13 0.80
CA VAL A 180 17.25 2.02 0.45
C VAL A 180 17.11 1.64 -1.02
N ASN A 181 18.10 0.91 -1.53
CA ASN A 181 17.96 0.26 -2.83
C ASN A 181 17.23 -1.08 -2.73
N LEU A 182 16.99 -1.74 -3.86
CA LEU A 182 16.33 -3.06 -3.91
C LEU A 182 17.11 -4.17 -3.18
N GLN A 183 18.41 -3.96 -2.90
CA GLN A 183 19.23 -4.85 -2.07
C GLN A 183 19.16 -4.49 -0.58
N GLY A 184 18.41 -3.45 -0.20
CA GLY A 184 18.23 -3.00 1.17
C GLY A 184 19.43 -2.25 1.76
N LYS A 185 20.32 -1.71 0.91
CA LYS A 185 21.40 -0.80 1.30
C LYS A 185 20.93 0.63 1.23
N LEU A 186 21.32 1.49 2.17
CA LEU A 186 20.98 2.93 2.13
C LEU A 186 21.44 3.53 0.80
N LYS A 187 20.58 4.30 0.13
CA LYS A 187 20.99 5.02 -1.09
C LYS A 187 21.76 6.27 -0.70
N PRO A 188 23.08 6.35 -0.93
CA PRO A 188 23.82 7.55 -0.63
C PRO A 188 23.35 8.68 -1.54
N SER A 189 23.12 9.86 -0.98
CA SER A 189 22.85 11.08 -1.73
C SER A 189 23.61 12.23 -1.11
N LYS A 190 24.17 13.10 -1.96
CA LYS A 190 24.82 14.34 -1.51
C LYS A 190 23.81 15.44 -1.15
N LYS A 191 22.55 15.27 -1.54
CA LYS A 191 21.50 16.29 -1.44
C LYS A 191 20.32 15.89 -0.55
N LEU A 192 20.11 14.60 -0.34
CA LEU A 192 18.97 14.06 0.39
C LEU A 192 19.46 13.13 1.49
N ALA A 193 18.87 13.22 2.66
CA ALA A 193 19.04 12.30 3.75
C ALA A 193 18.51 10.92 3.36
N SER A 194 19.35 9.90 3.54
CA SER A 194 18.98 8.50 3.31
C SER A 194 18.23 7.89 4.51
N GLU A 195 18.22 8.59 5.64
CA GLU A 195 17.55 8.19 6.87
C GLU A 195 17.01 9.42 7.59
N LEU A 196 15.77 9.35 8.05
CA LEU A 196 15.12 10.34 8.89
C LEU A 196 14.66 9.64 10.17
N SER A 197 14.87 10.29 11.31
CA SER A 197 14.47 9.80 12.62
C SER A 197 13.35 10.66 13.22
N PHE A 198 12.45 10.01 13.95
CA PHE A 198 11.33 10.62 14.66
C PHE A 198 11.44 10.28 16.14
N ASP A 199 10.91 11.13 17.01
CA ASP A 199 10.89 10.90 18.47
C ASP A 199 9.72 10.00 18.91
N PHE A 200 8.71 9.84 18.04
CA PHE A 200 7.58 8.94 18.21
C PHE A 200 7.67 7.67 17.35
N ARG A 201 6.88 6.65 17.72
CA ARG A 201 6.67 5.46 16.89
C ARG A 201 5.69 5.80 15.77
N ILE A 202 6.11 5.54 14.54
CA ILE A 202 5.33 5.82 13.34
C ILE A 202 4.23 4.76 13.19
N GLU A 203 3.04 5.17 12.79
CA GLU A 203 1.92 4.27 12.47
C GLU A 203 1.63 4.22 10.96
N SER A 204 1.87 5.31 10.26
CA SER A 204 1.81 5.36 8.79
C SER A 204 2.70 6.48 8.25
N VAL A 205 3.04 6.41 6.96
CA VAL A 205 3.85 7.43 6.29
C VAL A 205 3.24 7.81 4.95
N VAL A 206 3.47 9.03 4.53
CA VAL A 206 3.24 9.48 3.15
C VAL A 206 4.54 10.09 2.64
N CYS A 207 5.07 9.53 1.56
CA CYS A 207 6.20 10.11 0.87
C CYS A 207 5.72 11.20 -0.08
N LEU A 208 6.30 12.39 0.04
CA LEU A 208 6.14 13.50 -0.91
C LEU A 208 7.44 13.64 -1.72
N GLN A 209 7.46 14.57 -2.67
CA GLN A 209 8.60 14.75 -3.57
C GLN A 209 9.91 15.10 -2.84
N ASP A 210 9.85 16.03 -1.88
CA ASP A 210 11.01 16.57 -1.16
C ASP A 210 10.94 16.33 0.36
N SER A 211 9.90 15.65 0.84
CA SER A 211 9.64 15.44 2.27
C SER A 211 8.88 14.15 2.53
N VAL A 212 8.80 13.77 3.79
CA VAL A 212 7.93 12.69 4.27
C VAL A 212 7.01 13.22 5.36
N LEU A 213 5.76 12.78 5.38
CA LEU A 213 4.86 12.93 6.52
C LEU A 213 4.82 11.62 7.29
N ALA A 214 5.21 11.64 8.56
CA ALA A 214 5.08 10.51 9.47
C ALA A 214 3.91 10.76 10.43
N PHE A 215 2.99 9.81 10.49
CA PHE A 215 1.78 9.90 11.32
C PHE A 215 1.95 9.00 12.54
N TRP A 216 1.45 9.47 13.67
CA TRP A 216 1.40 8.73 14.92
C TRP A 216 0.04 8.97 15.57
N LYS A 217 -0.25 8.22 16.64
CA LYS A 217 -1.57 8.20 17.27
C LYS A 217 -2.19 9.58 17.51
N HIS A 218 -1.42 10.56 17.98
CA HIS A 218 -1.93 11.88 18.36
C HIS A 218 -1.45 13.01 17.44
N GLY A 219 -0.99 12.68 16.23
CA GLY A 219 -0.51 13.72 15.34
C GLY A 219 0.21 13.26 14.10
N MET A 220 0.97 14.19 13.54
CA MET A 220 1.86 13.97 12.42
C MET A 220 3.06 14.91 12.49
N GLN A 221 4.17 14.50 11.91
CA GLN A 221 5.34 15.35 11.68
C GLN A 221 5.82 15.20 10.23
N GLY A 222 6.01 16.34 9.56
CA GLY A 222 6.58 16.43 8.23
C GLY A 222 8.05 16.76 8.33
N LYS A 223 8.92 16.03 7.63
CA LYS A 223 10.36 16.29 7.58
C LYS A 223 10.87 16.39 6.15
N SER A 224 11.76 17.35 5.92
CA SER A 224 12.45 17.55 4.64
C SER A 224 13.52 16.48 4.43
N PHE A 225 13.54 15.83 3.26
CA PHE A 225 14.67 14.97 2.91
C PHE A 225 15.96 15.77 2.73
N LYS A 226 15.90 17.07 2.41
CA LYS A 226 17.10 17.89 2.16
C LYS A 226 17.79 18.34 3.43
N SER A 227 17.02 18.76 4.44
CA SER A 227 17.55 19.37 5.67
C SER A 227 17.34 18.54 6.93
N ASP A 228 16.54 17.46 6.89
CA ASP A 228 16.04 16.74 8.08
C ASP A 228 15.31 17.65 9.09
N GLU A 229 14.94 18.86 8.66
CA GLU A 229 14.17 19.80 9.48
C GLU A 229 12.69 19.44 9.42
N VAL A 230 12.03 19.68 10.56
CA VAL A 230 10.58 19.59 10.68
C VAL A 230 9.95 20.73 9.90
N THR A 231 9.18 20.40 8.88
CA THR A 231 8.50 21.38 8.02
C THR A 231 7.06 21.62 8.45
N GLN A 232 6.43 20.63 9.08
CA GLN A 232 5.03 20.66 9.49
C GLN A 232 4.84 19.78 10.72
N GLU A 233 3.97 20.18 11.65
CA GLU A 233 3.67 19.38 12.84
C GLU A 233 2.23 19.58 13.28
N ILE A 234 1.57 18.49 13.64
CA ILE A 234 0.30 18.47 14.36
C ILE A 234 0.52 17.56 15.56
N SER A 235 0.24 18.06 16.76
CA SER A 235 0.30 17.29 18.00
C SER A 235 -0.86 17.70 18.89
N ASP A 236 -1.78 16.78 19.13
CA ASP A 236 -2.96 16.99 19.98
C ASP A 236 -3.37 15.67 20.64
N GLU A 237 -2.93 15.47 21.89
CA GLU A 237 -3.22 14.26 22.67
C GLU A 237 -4.72 14.08 22.99
N THR A 238 -5.52 15.15 22.90
CA THR A 238 -6.97 15.05 23.07
C THR A 238 -7.65 14.35 21.88
N ARG A 239 -6.90 14.12 20.80
CA ARG A 239 -7.38 13.49 19.57
C ARG A 239 -6.53 12.30 19.16
N VAL A 240 -7.17 11.33 18.53
CA VAL A 240 -6.54 10.25 17.78
C VAL A 240 -6.65 10.56 16.29
N PHE A 241 -5.52 10.60 15.59
CA PHE A 241 -5.44 10.84 14.16
C PHE A 241 -5.24 9.53 13.40
N ARG A 242 -5.83 9.45 12.21
CA ARG A 242 -5.69 8.30 11.31
C ARG A 242 -5.63 8.74 9.86
N LEU A 243 -4.60 8.29 9.14
CA LEU A 243 -4.52 8.45 7.70
C LEU A 243 -5.61 7.63 7.00
N LEU A 244 -6.42 8.28 6.18
CA LEU A 244 -7.47 7.63 5.37
C LEU A 244 -7.02 7.30 3.96
N GLY A 245 -6.16 8.14 3.38
CA GLY A 245 -5.66 7.97 2.02
C GLY A 245 -4.72 9.10 1.60
N SER A 246 -3.93 8.84 0.56
CA SER A 246 -2.83 9.74 0.13
C SER A 246 -2.53 9.71 -1.37
N ASP A 247 -3.49 9.29 -2.22
CA ASP A 247 -3.25 9.13 -3.67
C ASP A 247 -2.99 10.47 -4.38
N ARG A 248 -3.92 11.43 -4.25
CA ARG A 248 -3.76 12.80 -4.76
C ARG A 248 -3.79 13.86 -3.68
N VAL A 249 -4.56 13.57 -2.63
CA VAL A 249 -4.74 14.42 -1.46
C VAL A 249 -4.56 13.54 -0.25
N VAL A 250 -3.85 14.07 0.73
CA VAL A 250 -3.67 13.40 2.00
C VAL A 250 -4.88 13.72 2.87
N VAL A 251 -5.63 12.69 3.23
CA VAL A 251 -6.86 12.82 4.02
C VAL A 251 -6.63 12.21 5.39
N LEU A 252 -6.84 13.02 6.43
CA LEU A 252 -6.78 12.58 7.82
C LEU A 252 -8.16 12.57 8.43
N GLU A 253 -8.37 11.61 9.31
CA GLU A 253 -9.46 11.57 10.25
C GLU A 253 -8.94 11.93 11.65
N SER A 254 -9.70 12.67 12.45
CA SER A 254 -9.48 12.73 13.89
C SER A 254 -10.74 12.42 14.69
N ARG A 255 -10.56 11.76 15.84
CA ARG A 255 -11.61 11.52 16.85
C ARG A 255 -11.10 11.93 18.23
N PRO A 256 -11.97 12.35 19.17
CA PRO A 256 -11.56 12.56 20.57
C PRO A 256 -11.00 11.27 21.18
N THR A 257 -9.87 11.37 21.88
CA THR A 257 -9.21 10.23 22.54
C THR A 257 -10.14 9.57 23.57
N GLU A 258 -10.83 10.37 24.39
CA GLU A 258 -11.73 9.91 25.44
C GLU A 258 -13.10 9.41 24.93
N ASN A 259 -13.43 9.67 23.66
CA ASN A 259 -14.68 9.20 23.06
C ASN A 259 -14.47 8.70 21.62
N PRO A 260 -13.99 7.45 21.45
CA PRO A 260 -13.74 6.86 20.13
C PRO A 260 -15.01 6.65 19.28
N THR A 261 -16.19 6.75 19.89
CA THR A 261 -17.49 6.60 19.20
C THR A 261 -18.08 7.92 18.71
N ALA A 262 -17.47 9.05 19.06
CA ALA A 262 -17.90 10.35 18.60
C ALA A 262 -17.74 10.52 17.08
N HIS A 263 -18.42 11.53 16.54
CA HIS A 263 -18.25 11.92 15.15
C HIS A 263 -16.79 12.30 14.86
N SER A 264 -16.32 11.87 13.69
CA SER A 264 -14.97 12.18 13.22
C SER A 264 -14.92 13.54 12.54
N ASN A 265 -13.78 14.21 12.67
CA ASN A 265 -13.41 15.31 11.80
C ASN A 265 -12.56 14.79 10.63
N LEU A 266 -12.75 15.37 9.45
CA LEU A 266 -11.94 15.09 8.28
C LEU A 266 -11.11 16.31 7.91
N TYR A 267 -9.83 16.08 7.63
CA TYR A 267 -8.88 17.09 7.21
C TYR A 267 -8.30 16.69 5.86
N ILE A 268 -8.14 17.66 4.98
CA ILE A 268 -7.40 17.52 3.74
C ILE A 268 -6.12 18.32 3.92
N LEU A 269 -4.97 17.65 3.93
CA LEU A 269 -3.69 18.32 3.96
C LEU A 269 -3.36 18.77 2.53
N ALA A 270 -3.50 20.06 2.29
CA ALA A 270 -3.03 20.68 1.06
C ALA A 270 -1.53 21.01 1.23
N GLY A 271 -0.68 20.43 0.37
CA GLY A 271 0.69 20.90 0.22
C GLY A 271 0.71 22.25 -0.51
N HIS A 272 1.81 22.99 -0.40
CA HIS A 272 2.11 23.99 -1.41
C HIS A 272 2.39 23.24 -2.72
N GLU A 273 1.49 23.33 -3.69
CA GLU A 273 1.86 23.04 -5.07
C GLU A 273 2.93 24.05 -5.46
N ASN A 274 4.14 23.58 -5.79
CA ASN A 274 5.12 24.42 -6.46
C ASN A 274 4.48 24.86 -7.78
N SER A 275 3.99 26.10 -7.80
CA SER A 275 3.53 26.77 -9.00
C SER A 275 4.77 27.04 -9.86
N TYR A 276 5.05 26.14 -10.79
CA TYR A 276 6.01 26.37 -11.88
C TYR A 276 5.30 26.26 -13.22
#